data_AF-A0AAW6CG53-F1
#
_entry.id   AF-A0AAW6CG53-F1
#
_cell.length_a   1.000
_cell.length_b   1.000
_cell.length_c   1.000
_cell.angle_alpha   90.00
_cell.angle_beta   90.00
_cell.angle_gamma   90.00
#
_symmetry.space_group_name_H-M   'P 1'
#
loop_
_entity.id
_entity.type
_entity.pdbx_description
1 polymer ?
#
loop_
_entity_poly.entity_id
_entity_poly.type
_entity_poly.pdbx_seq_one_letter_code
_entity_poly.pdbx_strand_id
1 'polypeptide(L)' 'MKLIPVDQIPKMNGYHKLQELIEEFTNGDAKIVKVEFSETDYKSPAICRSCLAAAIKRSKRPVKVWRRGNEIFLSKDV' A
#
# COMPACT_ATOMS: atom_id res chain seq x y z
N MET A 1 -13.79 -8.34 24.84
CA MET A 1 -14.11 -8.08 23.41
C MET A 1 -15.54 -8.53 23.15
N LYS A 2 -16.33 -7.79 22.37
CA LYS A 2 -17.71 -8.13 22.02
C LYS A 2 -17.96 -7.81 20.54
N LEU A 3 -18.61 -8.71 19.82
CA LEU A 3 -19.05 -8.49 18.45
C LEU A 3 -20.50 -8.01 18.49
N ILE A 4 -20.84 -7.02 17.65
CA ILE A 4 -22.19 -6.50 17.52
C ILE A 4 -22.67 -6.67 16.06
N PRO A 5 -23.90 -7.13 15.84
CA PRO A 5 -24.47 -7.21 14.50
C PRO A 5 -24.69 -5.80 13.96
N VAL A 6 -24.46 -5.62 12.66
CA VAL A 6 -24.74 -4.38 11.94
C VAL A 6 -25.56 -4.72 10.70
N ASP A 7 -26.55 -3.88 10.39
CA ASP A 7 -27.45 -4.11 9.26
C ASP A 7 -26.79 -3.85 7.91
N GLN A 8 -25.77 -2.98 7.87
CA GLN A 8 -25.03 -2.64 6.64
C GLN A 8 -23.55 -2.36 6.92
N ILE A 9 -22.71 -2.68 5.95
CA ILE A 9 -21.27 -2.39 5.97
C ILE A 9 -21.07 -0.91 5.59
N PRO A 10 -20.37 -0.10 6.41
CA PRO A 10 -20.03 1.28 6.05
C PRO A 10 -19.27 1.33 4.72
N LYS A 11 -19.71 2.18 3.79
CA LYS A 11 -19.04 2.36 2.50
C LYS A 11 -17.67 3.02 2.71
N MET A 12 -16.63 2.39 2.15
CA MET A 12 -15.27 2.92 2.22
C MET A 12 -15.10 4.03 1.17
N ASN A 13 -14.99 5.28 1.61
CA ASN A 13 -14.67 6.41 0.74
C ASN A 13 -13.14 6.53 0.61
N GLY A 14 -12.62 6.35 -0.60
CA GLY A 14 -11.20 6.53 -0.92
C GLY A 14 -10.61 5.32 -1.62
N TYR A 15 -10.60 5.35 -2.96
CA TYR A 15 -9.75 4.45 -3.74
C TYR A 15 -8.38 5.09 -3.89
N HIS A 16 -7.41 4.67 -3.09
CA HIS A 16 -6.02 4.90 -3.47
C HIS A 16 -5.76 4.07 -4.73
N LYS A 17 -5.31 4.71 -5.81
CA LYS A 17 -4.94 4.09 -7.09
C LYS A 17 -3.59 3.36 -6.98
N LEU A 18 -3.46 2.48 -5.99
CA LEU A 18 -2.23 1.75 -5.70
C LEU A 18 -1.77 0.88 -6.87
N GLN A 19 -2.70 0.41 -7.70
CA GLN A 19 -2.36 -0.36 -8.89
C GLN A 19 -1.63 0.51 -9.93
N GLU A 20 -2.12 1.72 -10.18
CA GLU A 20 -1.47 2.68 -11.08
C GLU A 20 -0.07 3.05 -10.56
N LEU A 21 0.06 3.34 -9.25
CA LEU A 21 1.36 3.62 -8.63
C LEU A 21 2.37 2.47 -8.77
N ILE A 22 1.93 1.23 -8.57
CA ILE A 22 2.81 0.05 -8.73
C ILE A 22 3.21 -0.12 -10.21
N GLU A 23 2.30 0.16 -11.14
CA GLU A 23 2.58 0.09 -12.56
C GLU A 23 3.59 1.15 -13.00
N GLU A 24 3.40 2.41 -12.60
CA GLU A 24 4.36 3.50 -12.81
C GLU A 24 5.75 3.15 -12.27
N PHE A 25 5.82 2.65 -11.03
CA PHE A 25 7.09 2.23 -10.46
C PHE A 25 7.73 1.07 -11.23
N THR A 26 6.93 0.09 -11.67
CA THR A 26 7.44 -1.05 -12.43
C THR A 26 7.98 -0.64 -13.79
N ASN A 27 7.34 0.34 -14.44
CA ASN A 27 7.70 0.83 -15.78
C ASN A 27 8.84 1.87 -15.77
N GLY A 28 9.10 2.56 -14.65
CA GLY A 28 10.22 3.50 -14.54
C GLY A 28 11.57 2.81 -14.35
N ASP A 29 12.69 3.56 -14.42
CA ASP A 29 14.04 2.99 -14.30
C ASP A 29 14.51 2.76 -12.86
N ALA A 30 13.83 3.36 -11.88
CA ALA A 30 14.21 3.27 -10.47
C ALA A 30 14.11 1.82 -9.96
N LYS A 31 15.17 1.33 -9.31
CA LYS A 31 15.18 0.00 -8.67
C LYS A 31 14.54 0.01 -7.29
N ILE A 32 14.65 1.14 -6.58
CA ILE A 32 14.14 1.35 -5.22
C ILE A 32 13.53 2.75 -5.15
N VAL A 33 12.36 2.87 -4.53
CA VAL A 33 11.70 4.16 -4.25
C VAL A 33 11.26 4.24 -2.80
N LYS A 34 11.26 5.45 -2.24
CA LYS A 34 10.60 5.78 -0.98
C LYS A 34 9.15 6.13 -1.27
N VAL A 35 8.23 5.62 -0.44
CA VAL A 35 6.82 5.98 -0.50
C VAL A 35 6.57 7.10 0.50
N GLU A 36 6.21 8.27 -0.01
CA GLU A 36 5.71 9.36 0.81
C GLU A 36 4.20 9.24 0.92
N PHE A 37 3.70 9.31 2.16
CA PHE A 37 2.27 9.27 2.47
C PHE A 37 2.02 10.15 3.69
N SER A 38 0.80 10.65 3.78
CA SER A 38 0.34 11.51 4.87
C SER A 38 -0.68 10.78 5.77
N GLU A 39 -1.06 11.42 6.88
CA GLU A 39 -2.13 10.89 7.75
C GLU A 39 -3.49 10.81 7.04
N THR A 40 -3.70 11.63 6.00
CA THR A 40 -4.91 11.57 5.17
C THR A 40 -4.92 10.36 4.22
N ASP A 41 -3.75 9.81 3.89
CA ASP A 41 -3.63 8.58 3.10
C ASP A 41 -3.69 7.34 4.01
N TYR A 42 -2.82 7.32 5.01
CA TYR A 42 -2.72 6.23 5.96
C TYR A 42 -2.43 6.74 7.36
N LYS A 43 -3.26 6.31 8.32
CA LYS A 43 -3.09 6.63 9.74
C LYS A 43 -1.77 6.14 10.34
N SER A 44 -1.08 5.20 9.69
CA SER A 44 0.24 4.75 10.13
C SER A 44 1.04 4.07 9.02
N PRO A 45 2.38 4.03 9.14
CA PRO A 45 3.26 3.28 8.24
C PRO A 45 2.92 1.79 8.15
N ALA A 46 2.43 1.19 9.25
CA ALA A 46 2.03 -0.21 9.27
C ALA A 46 0.82 -0.49 8.37
N ILE A 47 -0.16 0.41 8.37
CA ILE A 47 -1.34 0.31 7.50
C ILE A 47 -0.93 0.53 6.05
N CYS A 48 -0.13 1.56 5.76
CA CYS A 48 0.41 1.82 4.42
C CYS A 48 1.12 0.58 3.85
N ARG A 49 2.03 -0.02 4.63
CA ARG A 49 2.74 -1.25 4.25
C ARG A 49 1.78 -2.39 3.94
N SER A 50 0.75 -2.58 4.76
CA SER A 50 -0.22 -3.66 4.59
C SER A 50 -1.03 -3.50 3.30
N CYS A 51 -1.51 -2.28 3.03
CA CYS A 51 -2.23 -1.94 1.80
C CYS A 51 -1.37 -2.11 0.55
N LEU A 52 -0.12 -1.64 0.58
CA LEU A 52 0.85 -1.84 -0.51
C LEU A 52 1.16 -3.31 -0.74
N ALA A 53 1.40 -4.09 0.32
CA ALA A 53 1.64 -5.53 0.21
C ALA A 53 0.46 -6.25 -0.47
N ALA A 54 -0.78 -5.89 -0.08
CA ALA A 54 -1.98 -6.44 -0.69
C ALA A 54 -2.17 -6.00 -2.14
N ALA A 55 -1.77 -4.78 -2.50
CA ALA A 55 -1.83 -4.28 -3.87
C ALA A 55 -0.78 -4.96 -4.77
N ILE A 56 0.45 -5.10 -4.29
CA ILE A 56 1.56 -5.80 -4.97
C ILE A 56 1.20 -7.27 -5.23
N LYS A 57 0.66 -7.96 -4.21
CA LYS A 57 0.22 -9.35 -4.36
C LYS A 57 -0.85 -9.50 -5.46
N ARG A 58 -1.71 -8.49 -5.62
CA ARG A 58 -2.76 -8.46 -6.66
C ARG A 58 -2.20 -8.12 -8.04
N SER A 59 -1.18 -7.26 -8.13
CA SER A 59 -0.60 -6.82 -9.41
C SER A 59 0.25 -7.91 -10.08
N LYS A 60 0.68 -8.94 -9.34
CA LYS A 60 1.58 -10.01 -9.81
C LYS A 60 2.91 -9.48 -10.37
N ARG A 61 3.30 -8.25 -10.01
CA ARG A 61 4.59 -7.65 -10.38
C ARG A 61 5.69 -8.10 -9.39
N PRO A 62 6.94 -8.26 -9.84
CA PRO A 62 8.07 -8.58 -8.96
C PRO A 62 8.50 -7.34 -8.18
N VAL A 63 7.68 -6.93 -7.19
CA VAL A 63 7.94 -5.78 -6.33
C VAL A 63 7.87 -6.25 -4.88
N LYS A 64 8.76 -5.73 -4.04
CA LYS A 64 8.79 -5.97 -2.59
C LYS A 64 8.53 -4.65 -1.85
N VAL A 65 7.82 -4.73 -0.74
CA VAL A 65 7.58 -3.60 0.17
C VAL A 65 8.34 -3.78 1.47
N TRP A 66 9.03 -2.73 1.89
CA TRP A 66 9.85 -2.69 3.08
C TRP A 66 9.38 -1.59 4.02
N ARG A 67 9.49 -1.83 5.33
CA ARG A 67 9.29 -0.82 6.37
C ARG A 67 10.56 -0.70 7.19
N ARG A 68 11.02 0.54 7.41
CA ARG A 68 12.13 0.89 8.31
C ARG A 68 11.65 2.02 9.22
N GLY A 69 11.30 1.68 10.46
CA GLY A 69 10.67 2.64 11.37
C GLY A 69 9.36 3.19 10.79
N ASN A 70 9.34 4.51 10.56
CA ASN A 70 8.20 5.23 9.97
C ASN A 70 8.26 5.37 8.45
N GLU A 71 9.30 4.87 7.81
CA GLU A 71 9.50 4.99 6.38
C GLU A 71 9.11 3.70 5.65
N ILE A 72 8.58 3.88 4.44
CA ILE A 72 8.15 2.81 3.54
C ILE A 72 8.93 2.90 2.24
N PHE A 73 9.38 1.75 1.75
CA PHE A 73 10.13 1.64 0.50
C PHE A 73 9.55 0.52 -0.37
N LEU A 74 9.63 0.71 -1.68
CA LEU A 74 9.40 -0.34 -2.67
C LEU A 74 10.71 -0.65 -3.37
N SER A 75 10.96 -1.93 -3.66
CA SER A 75 12.07 -2.37 -4.50
C SER A 75 11.57 -3.32 -5.56
N LYS A 76 12.12 -3.24 -6.77
CA LYS A 76 11.95 -4.31 -7.75
C LYS A 76 12.70 -5.55 -7.26
N ASP A 77 12.11 -6.72 -7.49
CA ASP A 77 12.84 -7.98 -7.32
C ASP A 77 13.80 -8.08 -8.51
N VAL A 78 15.10 -7.97 -8.21
CA VAL A 78 16.20 -8.10 -9.19
C VAL A 78 16.53 -9.56 -9.35
#